data_AF-A0A383ETB7-F1
#
_entry.id   AF-A0A383ETB7-F1
#
_cell.length_a   1.000
_cell.length_b   1.000
_cell.length_c   1.000
_cell.angle_alpha   90.00
_cell.angle_beta   90.00
_cell.angle_gamma   90.00
#
_symmetry.space_group_name_H-M   'P 1'
#
loop_
_entity.id
_entity.type
_entity.pdbx_description
1 polymer ?
#
loop_
_entity_poly.entity_id
_entity_poly.type
_entity_poly.pdbx_seq_one_letter_code
_entity_poly.pdbx_strand_id
1 'polypeptide(L)'
;MIEQPSIPKIIDSNIFNVDTNKERDIKVIDIDIEDKFPLKVAEIPDIYEDYVSVRQFALELPCMFAQSTQQNTNYPGYRGSYLFDQTPLWSLINDILLKYFSKEWGGPHTKPIYFPFVTGIINTKHIQKRTTYDKPFASLLPHQDKMPPSPGMFAGVIYLNLPDECAGGTGFYTSSKDSQLMYKSKMAPNTMVLYQQRIPHSAEIKYDDYSEKFRITQNFFIGD
;
A
#
# COMPACT_ATOMS: atom_id res chain seq x y z
N MET A 1 -32.23 -22.41 9.69
CA MET A 1 -31.84 -20.99 9.51
C MET A 1 -30.34 -20.96 9.38
N ILE A 2 -29.81 -20.45 8.27
CA ILE A 2 -28.40 -20.12 8.17
C ILE A 2 -28.24 -18.87 9.03
N GLU A 3 -27.42 -18.93 10.09
CA GLU A 3 -27.07 -17.74 10.86
C GLU A 3 -26.55 -16.70 9.88
N GLN A 4 -27.28 -15.59 9.75
CA GLN A 4 -26.74 -14.46 9.02
C GLN A 4 -25.51 -13.98 9.78
N PRO A 5 -24.39 -13.70 9.09
CA PRO A 5 -23.24 -13.11 9.74
C PRO A 5 -23.70 -11.85 10.47
N SER A 6 -23.50 -11.82 11.78
CA SER A 6 -23.71 -10.63 12.58
C SER A 6 -22.79 -9.54 12.02
N ILE A 7 -23.36 -8.36 11.74
CA ILE A 7 -22.58 -7.16 11.44
C ILE A 7 -21.45 -7.10 12.48
N PRO A 8 -20.17 -6.96 12.06
CA PRO A 8 -19.07 -6.75 13.00
C PRO A 8 -19.48 -5.66 14.01
N LYS A 9 -19.07 -5.78 15.28
CA LYS A 9 -19.34 -4.77 16.31
C LYS A 9 -19.18 -3.39 15.69
N ILE A 10 -20.22 -2.54 15.81
CA ILE A 10 -20.29 -1.21 15.19
C ILE A 10 -18.91 -0.56 15.30
N ILE A 11 -18.24 -0.42 14.16
CA ILE A 11 -16.96 0.26 14.08
C ILE A 11 -17.30 1.73 14.19
N ASP A 12 -16.82 2.36 15.25
CA ASP A 12 -16.80 3.82 15.28
C ASP A 12 -15.91 4.28 14.12
N SER A 13 -16.49 4.91 13.10
CA SER A 13 -15.74 5.41 11.95
C SER A 13 -14.65 6.42 12.35
N ASN A 14 -14.74 6.98 13.56
CA ASN A 14 -13.72 7.86 14.13
C ASN A 14 -12.34 7.17 14.26
N ILE A 15 -12.24 5.83 14.25
CA ILE A 15 -10.93 5.15 14.26
C ILE A 15 -10.08 5.51 13.03
N PHE A 16 -10.71 5.89 11.91
CA PHE A 16 -10.02 6.28 10.68
C PHE A 16 -9.71 7.77 10.61
N ASN A 17 -9.78 8.49 11.74
CA ASN A 17 -9.50 9.91 11.75
C ASN A 17 -8.05 10.20 11.32
N VAL A 18 -7.90 11.23 10.50
CA VAL A 18 -6.64 11.73 9.97
C VAL A 18 -6.62 13.21 10.24
N ASP A 19 -5.67 13.66 11.08
CA ASP A 19 -5.47 15.09 11.29
C ASP A 19 -4.83 15.69 10.03
N THR A 20 -5.63 16.35 9.19
CA THR A 20 -5.16 17.00 7.96
C THR A 20 -4.32 18.25 8.23
N ASN A 21 -4.36 18.80 9.45
CA ASN A 21 -3.58 19.98 9.83
C ASN A 21 -2.25 19.64 10.52
N LYS A 22 -2.06 18.37 10.94
CA LYS A 22 -0.82 17.91 11.56
C LYS A 22 0.38 18.11 10.63
N GLU A 23 1.38 18.83 11.11
CA GLU A 23 2.69 18.90 10.47
C GLU A 23 3.37 17.53 10.52
N ARG A 24 3.84 17.06 9.36
CA ARG A 24 4.47 15.76 9.18
C ARG A 24 5.83 15.91 8.53
N ASP A 25 6.81 15.13 8.98
CA ASP A 25 8.12 15.00 8.35
C ASP A 25 8.02 14.17 7.06
N ILE A 26 7.42 14.77 6.03
CA ILE A 26 7.22 14.13 4.72
C ILE A 26 8.55 14.09 3.98
N LYS A 27 9.02 12.89 3.68
CA LYS A 27 10.21 12.68 2.85
C LYS A 27 9.79 12.41 1.42
N VAL A 28 10.41 13.13 0.49
CA VAL A 28 10.21 12.92 -0.95
C VAL A 28 11.54 12.53 -1.56
N ILE A 29 11.55 11.38 -2.21
CA ILE A 29 12.73 10.75 -2.80
C ILE A 29 12.52 10.70 -4.30
N ASP A 30 13.43 11.31 -5.07
CA ASP A 30 13.44 11.19 -6.52
C ASP A 30 13.97 9.80 -6.93
N ILE A 31 13.31 9.18 -7.91
CA ILE A 31 13.70 7.90 -8.51
C ILE A 31 14.27 8.19 -9.90
N ASP A 32 15.57 7.99 -10.07
CA ASP A 32 16.33 8.36 -11.27
C ASP A 32 16.08 7.40 -12.46
N ILE A 33 14.84 7.40 -12.94
CA ILE A 33 14.42 6.65 -14.13
C ILE A 33 13.93 7.68 -15.15
N GLU A 34 14.38 7.54 -16.40
CA GLU A 34 13.91 8.37 -17.50
C GLU A 34 12.41 8.14 -17.72
N ASP A 35 11.61 9.17 -17.47
CA ASP A 35 10.18 9.21 -17.75
C ASP A 35 9.78 10.63 -18.18
N LYS A 36 8.57 10.75 -18.75
CA LYS A 36 7.97 12.04 -19.10
C LYS A 36 7.84 12.97 -17.89
N PHE A 37 7.71 12.42 -16.68
CA PHE A 37 7.62 13.16 -15.43
C PHE A 37 8.71 12.70 -14.44
N PRO A 38 9.21 13.59 -13.55
CA PRO A 38 10.07 13.16 -12.45
C PRO A 38 9.35 12.14 -11.58
N LEU A 39 9.93 10.94 -11.48
CA LEU A 39 9.39 9.86 -10.65
C LEU A 39 9.83 10.05 -9.20
N LYS A 40 8.89 9.87 -8.28
CA LYS A 40 9.10 10.16 -6.87
C LYS A 40 8.37 9.16 -5.98
N VAL A 41 8.93 8.98 -4.79
CA VAL A 41 8.31 8.26 -3.70
C VAL A 41 8.17 9.24 -2.53
N ALA A 42 6.97 9.35 -1.98
CA ALA A 42 6.74 10.08 -0.75
C ALA A 42 6.54 9.10 0.41
N GLU A 43 7.23 9.35 1.52
CA GLU A 43 7.02 8.69 2.81
C GLU A 43 6.35 9.68 3.76
N ILE A 44 5.16 9.34 4.23
CA ILE A 44 4.32 10.19 5.05
C ILE A 44 4.06 9.46 6.37
N PRO A 45 4.71 9.87 7.47
CA PRO A 45 4.47 9.27 8.77
C PRO A 45 3.16 9.77 9.38
N ASP A 46 2.73 9.10 10.45
CA ASP A 46 1.62 9.53 11.32
C ASP A 46 0.31 9.80 10.57
N ILE A 47 -0.17 8.79 9.84
CA ILE A 47 -1.41 8.91 9.07
C ILE A 47 -2.64 8.95 10.00
N TYR A 48 -2.88 7.87 10.73
CA TYR A 48 -4.03 7.74 11.62
C TYR A 48 -3.69 8.24 13.02
N GLU A 49 -4.64 8.92 13.66
CA GLU A 49 -4.51 9.28 15.07
C GLU A 49 -4.48 8.03 15.96
N ASP A 50 -5.30 7.02 15.63
CA ASP A 50 -5.32 5.71 16.30
C ASP A 50 -5.08 4.57 15.30
N TYR A 51 -3.84 4.47 14.82
CA TYR A 51 -3.46 3.42 13.88
C TYR A 51 -3.56 2.00 14.47
N VAL A 52 -3.57 1.86 15.80
CA VAL A 52 -3.70 0.56 16.48
C VAL A 52 -5.13 0.05 16.35
N SER A 53 -6.14 0.92 16.50
CA SER A 53 -7.54 0.56 16.22
C SER A 53 -7.76 0.26 14.73
N VAL A 54 -7.15 1.03 13.82
CA VAL A 54 -7.19 0.73 12.37
C VAL A 54 -6.55 -0.63 12.06
N ARG A 55 -5.41 -0.95 12.69
CA ARG A 55 -4.77 -2.28 12.61
C ARG A 55 -5.71 -3.37 13.13
N GLN A 56 -6.34 -3.18 14.29
CA GLN A 56 -7.24 -4.16 14.87
C GLN A 56 -8.44 -4.41 13.94
N PHE A 57 -9.03 -3.35 13.39
CA PHE A 57 -10.06 -3.46 12.37
C PHE A 57 -9.58 -4.25 11.15
N ALA A 58 -8.37 -3.98 10.65
CA ALA A 58 -7.79 -4.70 9.52
C ALA A 58 -7.67 -6.22 9.77
N LEU A 59 -7.42 -6.63 11.02
CA LEU A 59 -7.31 -8.04 11.43
C LEU A 59 -8.67 -8.70 11.67
N GLU A 60 -9.67 -7.95 12.11
CA GLU A 60 -11.03 -8.44 12.38
C GLU A 60 -11.91 -8.46 11.13
N LEU A 61 -11.55 -7.68 10.10
CA LEU A 61 -12.28 -7.64 8.85
C LEU A 61 -12.31 -9.05 8.22
N PRO A 62 -13.49 -9.57 7.85
CA PRO A 62 -13.57 -10.84 7.14
C PRO A 62 -12.73 -10.81 5.86
N CYS A 63 -11.60 -11.53 5.89
CA CYS A 63 -10.67 -11.59 4.78
C CYS A 63 -10.77 -12.94 4.07
N MET A 64 -10.58 -12.92 2.75
CA MET A 64 -10.47 -14.13 1.94
C MET A 64 -9.05 -14.26 1.41
N PHE A 65 -8.59 -15.50 1.24
CA PHE A 65 -7.33 -15.74 0.53
C PHE A 65 -7.48 -15.26 -0.91
N ALA A 66 -6.65 -14.31 -1.35
CA ALA A 66 -6.92 -13.52 -2.55
C ALA A 66 -7.13 -14.39 -3.81
N GLN A 67 -6.34 -15.46 -3.95
CA GLN A 67 -6.43 -16.40 -5.08
C GLN A 67 -7.73 -17.21 -5.10
N SER A 68 -8.42 -17.36 -3.97
CA SER A 68 -9.73 -18.01 -3.91
C SER A 68 -10.84 -17.15 -4.49
N THR A 69 -10.65 -15.83 -4.55
CA THR A 69 -11.65 -14.85 -5.01
C THR A 69 -11.33 -14.22 -6.35
N GLN A 70 -10.05 -14.16 -6.72
CA GLN A 70 -9.57 -13.53 -7.94
C GLN A 70 -8.61 -14.50 -8.63
N GLN A 71 -9.10 -15.24 -9.63
CA GLN A 71 -8.35 -16.32 -10.28
C GLN A 71 -7.02 -15.85 -10.92
N ASN A 72 -6.89 -14.55 -11.22
CA ASN A 72 -5.70 -13.97 -11.85
C ASN A 72 -4.87 -13.07 -10.91
N THR A 73 -5.14 -13.07 -9.60
CA THR A 73 -4.34 -12.27 -8.67
C THR A 73 -3.03 -12.97 -8.29
N ASN A 74 -1.94 -12.22 -8.30
CA ASN A 74 -0.65 -12.69 -7.81
C ASN A 74 -0.44 -12.36 -6.32
N TYR A 75 -1.45 -11.80 -5.64
CA TYR A 75 -1.34 -11.43 -4.23
C TYR A 75 -1.22 -12.68 -3.33
N PRO A 76 -0.12 -12.86 -2.57
CA PRO A 76 0.20 -14.12 -1.89
C PRO A 76 -0.30 -14.11 -0.44
N GLY A 77 -1.53 -13.64 -0.20
CA GLY A 77 -2.06 -13.43 1.15
C GLY A 77 -3.57 -13.25 1.19
N TYR A 78 -4.04 -12.75 2.33
CA TYR A 78 -5.44 -12.46 2.58
C TYR A 78 -5.75 -11.00 2.25
N ARG A 79 -6.92 -10.76 1.65
CA ARG A 79 -7.43 -9.41 1.40
C ARG A 79 -8.82 -9.28 1.99
N GLY A 80 -9.09 -8.10 2.53
CA GLY A 80 -10.41 -7.66 2.96
C GLY A 80 -10.69 -6.28 2.37
N SER A 81 -11.96 -6.01 2.10
CA SER A 81 -12.41 -4.70 1.61
C SER A 81 -13.63 -4.25 2.39
N TYR A 82 -13.67 -2.99 2.80
CA TYR A 82 -14.82 -2.40 3.48
C TYR A 82 -15.10 -1.00 2.95
N LEU A 83 -16.38 -0.68 2.77
CA LEU A 83 -16.82 0.63 2.28
C LEU A 83 -17.22 1.51 3.47
N PHE A 84 -16.53 2.63 3.63
CA PHE A 84 -16.86 3.69 4.58
C PHE A 84 -16.25 5.02 4.10
N ASP A 85 -16.58 6.09 4.81
CA ASP A 85 -16.07 7.43 4.49
C ASP A 85 -14.57 7.54 4.80
N GLN A 86 -13.76 7.63 3.75
CA GLN A 86 -12.32 7.87 3.84
C GLN A 86 -11.92 9.29 3.43
N THR A 87 -12.87 10.23 3.41
CA THR A 87 -12.64 11.63 3.04
C THR A 87 -11.42 12.24 3.74
N PRO A 88 -11.19 12.08 5.06
CA PRO A 88 -9.99 12.64 5.70
C PRO A 88 -8.68 12.15 5.10
N LEU A 89 -8.57 10.86 4.79
CA LEU A 89 -7.40 10.28 4.13
C LEU A 89 -7.27 10.80 2.68
N TRP A 90 -8.37 10.84 1.93
CA TRP A 90 -8.36 11.33 0.55
C TRP A 90 -7.95 12.80 0.46
N SER A 91 -8.40 13.64 1.40
CA SER A 91 -8.01 15.04 1.52
C SER A 91 -6.50 15.16 1.77
N LEU A 92 -5.95 14.43 2.75
CA LEU A 92 -4.52 14.42 3.01
C LEU A 92 -3.72 13.99 1.76
N ILE A 93 -4.13 12.91 1.10
CA ILE A 93 -3.47 12.42 -0.13
C ILE A 93 -3.51 13.49 -1.22
N ASN A 94 -4.66 14.12 -1.45
CA ASN A 94 -4.79 15.16 -2.47
C ASN A 94 -3.86 16.34 -2.20
N ASP A 95 -3.74 16.78 -0.95
CA ASP A 95 -2.86 17.89 -0.57
C ASP A 95 -1.39 17.55 -0.79
N ILE A 96 -0.98 16.32 -0.45
CA ILE A 96 0.37 15.80 -0.73
C ILE A 96 0.64 15.77 -2.23
N LEU A 97 -0.30 15.26 -3.02
CA LEU A 97 -0.16 15.17 -4.47
C LEU A 97 -0.06 16.55 -5.12
N LEU A 98 -0.92 17.50 -4.71
CA LEU A 98 -0.85 18.89 -5.18
C LEU A 98 0.47 19.57 -4.77
N LYS A 99 1.01 19.27 -3.60
CA LYS A 99 2.24 19.90 -3.09
C LYS A 99 3.51 19.34 -3.74
N TYR A 100 3.63 18.02 -3.85
CA TYR A 100 4.89 17.36 -4.21
C TYR A 100 4.90 16.75 -5.63
N PHE A 101 3.71 16.55 -6.21
CA PHE A 101 3.50 15.87 -7.49
C PHE A 101 2.72 16.73 -8.50
N SER A 102 2.66 18.05 -8.33
CA SER A 102 1.84 18.98 -9.15
C SER A 102 2.04 18.92 -10.67
N LYS A 103 3.19 18.41 -11.14
CA LYS A 103 3.45 18.20 -12.57
C LYS A 103 2.63 17.06 -13.16
N GLU A 104 2.34 16.05 -12.36
CA GLU A 104 1.61 14.83 -12.76
C GLU A 104 0.24 14.72 -12.07
N TRP A 105 -0.02 15.58 -11.08
CA TRP A 105 -1.29 15.72 -10.38
C TRP A 105 -1.79 17.16 -10.41
N GLY A 106 -3.04 17.37 -10.79
CA GLY A 106 -3.63 18.71 -10.94
C GLY A 106 -4.10 18.98 -12.38
N GLY A 107 -4.99 19.96 -12.51
CA GLY A 107 -5.60 20.32 -13.79
C GLY A 107 -6.16 19.09 -14.55
N PRO A 108 -5.76 18.85 -15.81
CA PRO A 108 -6.30 17.78 -16.64
C PRO A 108 -5.86 16.36 -16.20
N HIS A 109 -4.91 16.23 -15.29
CA HIS A 109 -4.41 14.94 -14.79
C HIS A 109 -5.08 14.50 -13.50
N THR A 110 -5.78 15.40 -12.81
CA THR A 110 -6.51 15.09 -11.57
C THR A 110 -7.49 13.95 -11.81
N LYS A 111 -7.45 12.94 -10.93
CA LYS A 111 -8.39 11.81 -10.93
C LYS A 111 -9.28 11.87 -9.69
N PRO A 112 -10.50 11.31 -9.73
CA PRO A 112 -11.26 11.08 -8.52
C PRO A 112 -10.46 10.22 -7.54
N ILE A 113 -10.37 10.66 -6.28
CA ILE A 113 -9.82 9.86 -5.19
C ILE A 113 -11.00 9.29 -4.41
N TYR A 114 -11.40 8.08 -4.77
CA TYR A 114 -12.43 7.35 -4.08
C TYR A 114 -12.07 5.87 -4.12
N PHE A 115 -11.70 5.30 -2.97
CA PHE A 115 -11.37 3.88 -2.86
C PHE A 115 -11.92 3.31 -1.56
N PRO A 116 -12.34 2.03 -1.54
CA PRO A 116 -12.67 1.35 -0.29
C PRO A 116 -11.42 1.21 0.59
N PHE A 117 -11.61 0.91 1.86
CA PHE A 117 -10.51 0.45 2.69
C PHE A 117 -10.17 -0.97 2.26
N VAL A 118 -8.95 -1.17 1.78
CA VAL A 118 -8.47 -2.48 1.34
C VAL A 118 -7.30 -2.89 2.20
N THR A 119 -7.52 -3.87 3.08
CA THR A 119 -6.44 -4.48 3.85
C THR A 119 -5.78 -5.61 3.07
N GLY A 120 -4.48 -5.72 3.28
CA GLY A 120 -3.64 -6.81 2.81
C GLY A 120 -2.85 -7.41 3.97
N ILE A 121 -3.02 -8.70 4.21
CA ILE A 121 -2.36 -9.46 5.27
C ILE A 121 -1.54 -10.59 4.65
N ILE A 122 -0.23 -10.54 4.89
CA ILE A 122 0.73 -11.47 4.28
C ILE A 122 1.59 -12.10 5.36
N ASN A 123 1.62 -13.43 5.42
CA ASN A 123 2.65 -14.14 6.20
C ASN A 123 3.91 -14.29 5.34
N THR A 124 4.98 -13.63 5.75
CA THR A 124 6.22 -13.59 4.97
C THR A 124 6.91 -14.96 4.93
N LYS A 125 6.87 -15.74 6.01
CA LYS A 125 7.37 -17.13 6.00
C LYS A 125 6.55 -18.07 5.08
N HIS A 126 5.24 -17.85 4.96
CA HIS A 126 4.41 -18.63 4.03
C HIS A 126 4.71 -18.31 2.57
N ILE A 127 4.98 -17.04 2.27
CA ILE A 127 5.53 -16.63 0.97
C ILE A 127 6.78 -17.44 0.66
N GLN A 128 7.75 -17.46 1.58
CA GLN A 128 9.04 -18.12 1.37
C GLN A 128 8.87 -19.57 0.94
N LYS A 129 8.02 -20.34 1.64
CA LYS A 129 7.75 -21.75 1.32
C LYS A 129 7.19 -21.97 -0.08
N ARG A 130 6.53 -20.96 -0.66
CA ARG A 130 5.96 -21.01 -2.01
C ARG A 130 6.92 -20.47 -3.07
N THR A 131 7.86 -19.61 -2.71
CA THR A 131 8.86 -19.02 -3.63
C THR A 131 10.15 -19.85 -3.77
N THR A 132 10.29 -20.98 -3.07
CA THR A 132 11.45 -21.89 -3.18
C THR A 132 11.41 -22.81 -4.41
N TYR A 133 10.34 -22.78 -5.19
CA TYR A 133 10.25 -23.43 -6.50
C TYR A 133 10.40 -22.37 -7.58
N ASP A 134 10.84 -22.76 -8.78
CA ASP A 134 11.29 -21.98 -9.96
C ASP A 134 10.34 -20.86 -10.49
N LYS A 135 9.36 -20.44 -9.70
CA LYS A 135 8.34 -19.42 -9.95
C LYS A 135 8.11 -18.58 -8.68
N PRO A 136 8.92 -17.54 -8.42
CA PRO A 136 8.58 -16.55 -7.40
C PRO A 136 7.20 -15.94 -7.70
N PHE A 137 6.44 -15.58 -6.65
CA PHE A 137 5.18 -14.86 -6.85
C PHE A 137 5.47 -13.54 -7.57
N ALA A 138 4.78 -13.30 -8.69
CA ALA A 138 5.01 -12.10 -9.50
C ALA A 138 4.80 -10.78 -8.73
N SER A 139 4.00 -10.79 -7.67
CA SER A 139 3.80 -9.64 -6.76
C SER A 139 5.01 -9.31 -5.87
N LEU A 140 5.96 -10.24 -5.75
CA LEU A 140 7.22 -10.07 -5.03
C LEU A 140 8.37 -9.71 -5.97
N LEU A 141 8.17 -9.91 -7.27
CA LEU A 141 9.08 -9.42 -8.28
C LEU A 141 8.80 -7.94 -8.53
N PRO A 142 9.83 -7.16 -8.91
CA PRO A 142 9.63 -5.82 -9.40
C PRO A 142 8.59 -5.81 -10.53
N HIS A 143 7.52 -5.02 -10.34
CA HIS A 143 6.43 -4.86 -11.29
C HIS A 143 5.93 -3.41 -11.31
N GLN A 144 5.11 -3.09 -12.31
CA GLN A 144 4.39 -1.83 -12.42
C GLN A 144 2.90 -2.15 -12.36
N ASP A 145 2.12 -1.35 -11.63
CA ASP A 145 0.68 -1.61 -11.49
C ASP A 145 -0.08 -1.30 -12.78
N LYS A 146 0.33 -0.23 -13.47
CA LYS A 146 -0.27 0.19 -14.75
C LYS A 146 0.76 0.45 -15.84
N MET A 147 0.47 -0.15 -17.00
CA MET A 147 1.13 0.08 -18.27
C MET A 147 0.08 0.27 -19.38
N PRO A 148 0.25 1.24 -20.29
CA PRO A 148 1.34 2.22 -20.38
C PRO A 148 1.27 3.29 -19.27
N PRO A 149 2.37 4.01 -19.01
CA PRO A 149 2.42 5.03 -17.97
C PRO A 149 1.42 6.17 -18.22
N SER A 150 0.47 6.39 -17.32
CA SER A 150 -0.56 7.44 -17.44
C SER A 150 -0.47 8.46 -16.31
N PRO A 151 -0.44 9.78 -16.61
CA PRO A 151 -0.37 10.81 -15.58
C PRO A 151 -1.61 10.78 -14.69
N GLY A 152 -1.42 11.12 -13.42
CA GLY A 152 -2.48 11.09 -12.42
C GLY A 152 -2.77 9.71 -11.82
N MET A 153 -1.95 8.70 -12.10
CA MET A 153 -2.09 7.36 -11.51
C MET A 153 -1.07 7.11 -10.40
N PHE A 154 -1.58 6.89 -9.20
CA PHE A 154 -0.78 6.70 -7.98
C PHE A 154 -1.21 5.44 -7.24
N ALA A 155 -0.27 4.82 -6.56
CA ALA A 155 -0.52 3.74 -5.62
C ALA A 155 0.06 4.12 -4.27
N GLY A 156 -0.49 3.53 -3.22
CA GLY A 156 0.11 3.65 -1.92
C GLY A 156 -0.21 2.51 -0.99
N VAL A 157 0.64 2.41 0.02
CA VAL A 157 0.54 1.45 1.09
C VAL A 157 0.75 2.16 2.43
N ILE A 158 -0.14 1.90 3.39
CA ILE A 158 0.02 2.32 4.78
C ILE A 158 0.36 1.07 5.59
N TYR A 159 1.47 1.11 6.31
CA TYR A 159 1.87 0.02 7.19
C TYR A 159 1.13 0.10 8.52
N LEU A 160 0.39 -0.95 8.84
CA LEU A 160 -0.38 -1.06 10.09
C LEU A 160 0.32 -1.98 11.11
N ASN A 161 1.57 -2.35 10.85
CA ASN A 161 2.39 -3.17 11.74
C ASN A 161 2.75 -2.46 13.04
N LEU A 162 2.86 -3.21 14.14
CA LEU A 162 3.51 -2.74 15.37
C LEU A 162 5.03 -2.62 15.17
N PRO A 163 5.74 -1.80 15.97
CA PRO A 163 7.18 -1.57 15.79
C PRO A 163 8.02 -2.85 15.74
N ASP A 164 7.69 -3.85 16.55
CA ASP A 164 8.41 -5.13 16.61
C ASP A 164 8.02 -6.10 15.49
N GLU A 165 6.96 -5.79 14.73
CA GLU A 165 6.50 -6.54 13.55
C GLU A 165 7.09 -6.02 12.24
N CYS A 166 7.71 -4.84 12.26
CA CYS A 166 8.24 -4.20 11.06
C CYS A 166 9.51 -4.90 10.57
N ALA A 167 9.43 -5.46 9.37
CA ALA A 167 10.58 -6.00 8.63
C ALA A 167 10.38 -5.77 7.13
N GLY A 168 11.48 -5.61 6.38
CA GLY A 168 11.40 -5.32 4.95
C GLY A 168 10.92 -3.89 4.62
N GLY A 169 10.08 -3.76 3.60
CA GLY A 169 9.58 -2.47 3.11
C GLY A 169 8.99 -2.54 1.70
N THR A 170 9.02 -1.42 0.99
CA THR A 170 8.71 -1.37 -0.44
C THR A 170 9.97 -0.96 -1.19
N GLY A 171 10.39 -1.80 -2.13
CA GLY A 171 11.55 -1.55 -2.99
C GLY A 171 11.10 -0.91 -4.29
N PHE A 172 11.95 -0.03 -4.82
CA PHE A 172 11.77 0.64 -6.10
C PHE A 172 13.01 0.38 -6.96
N TYR A 173 12.80 0.02 -8.22
CA TYR A 173 13.81 -0.59 -9.08
C TYR A 173 13.90 0.14 -10.42
N THR A 174 15.05 0.04 -11.09
CA THR A 174 15.27 0.61 -12.43
C THR A 174 14.31 0.05 -13.48
N SER A 175 14.04 -1.26 -13.47
CA SER A 175 13.02 -1.89 -14.29
C SER A 175 12.53 -3.21 -13.70
N SER A 176 11.41 -3.72 -14.22
CA SER A 176 10.89 -5.05 -13.89
C SER A 176 11.80 -6.21 -14.38
N LYS A 177 12.84 -5.92 -15.17
CA LYS A 177 13.73 -6.92 -15.78
C LYS A 177 15.10 -6.98 -15.12
N ASP A 178 15.76 -5.84 -14.97
CA ASP A 178 17.09 -5.75 -14.36
C ASP A 178 17.04 -5.87 -12.83
N SER A 179 15.90 -5.54 -12.21
CA SER A 179 15.66 -5.61 -10.76
C SER A 179 16.75 -4.91 -9.92
N GLN A 180 17.40 -3.87 -10.44
CA GLN A 180 18.38 -3.11 -9.66
C GLN A 180 17.64 -2.19 -8.68
N LEU A 181 17.80 -2.46 -7.39
CA LEU A 181 17.19 -1.68 -6.31
C LEU A 181 17.78 -0.26 -6.30
N MET A 182 16.92 0.73 -6.50
CA MET A 182 17.27 2.15 -6.44
C MET A 182 17.00 2.74 -5.07
N TYR A 183 15.84 2.42 -4.51
CA TYR A 183 15.40 2.93 -3.22
C TYR A 183 14.59 1.86 -2.48
N LYS A 184 14.76 1.81 -1.15
CA LYS A 184 13.92 1.01 -0.27
C LYS A 184 13.29 1.94 0.76
N SER A 185 11.97 2.08 0.68
CA SER A 185 11.20 2.63 1.79
C SER A 185 11.06 1.55 2.85
N LYS A 186 11.63 1.78 4.04
CA LYS A 186 11.57 0.80 5.14
C LYS A 186 10.16 0.77 5.71
N MET A 187 9.70 -0.43 6.05
CA MET A 187 8.45 -0.57 6.79
C MET A 187 8.56 0.15 8.13
N ALA A 188 7.61 1.06 8.40
CA ALA A 188 7.51 1.80 9.65
C ALA A 188 6.04 1.90 10.05
N PRO A 189 5.69 1.78 11.35
CA PRO A 189 4.30 1.87 11.81
C PRO A 189 3.64 3.18 11.40
N ASN A 190 2.37 3.12 10.98
CA ASN A 190 1.55 4.28 10.64
C ASN A 190 2.15 5.19 9.55
N THR A 191 2.98 4.62 8.67
CA THR A 191 3.61 5.36 7.57
C THR A 191 3.00 4.94 6.24
N MET A 192 2.59 5.94 5.46
CA MET A 192 2.19 5.79 4.06
C MET A 192 3.39 5.93 3.13
N VAL A 193 3.51 5.01 2.18
CA VAL A 193 4.39 5.12 1.03
C VAL A 193 3.50 5.40 -0.18
N LEU A 194 3.64 6.57 -0.79
CA LEU A 194 2.85 7.04 -1.94
C LEU A 194 3.76 7.22 -3.14
N TYR A 195 3.40 6.65 -4.28
CA TYR A 195 4.27 6.62 -5.46
C TYR A 195 3.46 6.54 -6.75
N GLN A 196 4.08 6.90 -7.88
CA GLN A 196 3.46 6.74 -9.19
C GLN A 196 3.41 5.27 -9.59
N GLN A 197 2.25 4.78 -10.07
CA GLN A 197 2.03 3.36 -10.42
C GLN A 197 2.98 2.81 -11.51
N ARG A 198 3.59 3.72 -12.27
CA ARG A 198 4.58 3.41 -13.32
C ARG A 198 5.98 3.11 -12.77
N ILE A 199 6.25 3.35 -11.49
CA ILE A 199 7.57 3.04 -10.92
C ILE A 199 7.64 1.53 -10.71
N PRO A 200 8.66 0.82 -11.24
CA PRO A 200 8.87 -0.59 -10.93
C PRO A 200 9.12 -0.76 -9.43
N HIS A 201 8.31 -1.59 -8.78
CA HIS A 201 8.33 -1.76 -7.33
C HIS A 201 7.95 -3.18 -6.91
N SER A 202 8.26 -3.54 -5.67
CA SER A 202 7.82 -4.79 -5.05
C SER A 202 7.87 -4.72 -3.53
N ALA A 203 7.33 -5.74 -2.87
CA ALA A 203 7.59 -5.95 -1.46
C ALA A 203 9.06 -6.38 -1.26
N GLU A 204 9.90 -5.46 -0.78
CA GLU A 204 11.32 -5.71 -0.51
C GLU A 204 11.47 -6.37 0.86
N ILE A 205 11.43 -7.70 0.87
CA ILE A 205 11.56 -8.57 2.04
C ILE A 205 12.79 -9.45 1.83
N LYS A 206 13.84 -9.27 2.64
CA LYS A 206 15.03 -10.11 2.57
C LYS A 206 14.76 -11.48 3.19
N TYR A 207 15.63 -12.45 2.90
CA TYR A 207 15.49 -13.79 3.48
C TYR A 207 15.44 -13.76 5.02
N ASP A 208 16.27 -12.93 5.64
CA ASP A 208 16.31 -12.80 7.10
C ASP A 208 15.14 -11.98 7.67
N ASP A 209 14.36 -11.29 6.81
CA ASP A 209 13.14 -10.58 7.20
C ASP A 209 11.92 -11.53 7.28
N TYR A 210 12.05 -12.79 6.83
CA TYR A 210 10.97 -13.77 6.90
C TYR A 210 10.70 -14.17 8.36
N SER A 211 9.48 -13.92 8.82
CA SER A 211 9.06 -14.19 10.20
C SER A 211 7.64 -14.74 10.27
N GLU A 212 7.24 -15.22 11.45
CA GLU A 212 5.85 -15.61 11.73
C GLU A 212 4.90 -14.39 11.80
N LYS A 213 5.45 -13.17 11.85
CA LYS A 213 4.68 -11.94 11.93
C LYS A 213 4.12 -11.60 10.55
N PHE A 214 2.89 -11.12 10.52
CA PHE A 214 2.23 -10.74 9.28
C PHE A 214 2.67 -9.33 8.87
N ARG A 215 2.88 -9.09 7.58
CA ARG A 215 2.83 -7.75 6.99
C ARG A 215 1.36 -7.36 6.86
N ILE A 216 0.97 -6.29 7.55
CA ILE A 216 -0.41 -5.79 7.62
C ILE A 216 -0.42 -4.41 7.00
N THR A 217 -1.23 -4.24 5.96
CA THR A 217 -1.20 -3.04 5.12
C THR A 217 -2.60 -2.60 4.77
N GLN A 218 -2.81 -1.29 4.69
CA GLN A 218 -3.87 -0.74 3.85
C GLN A 218 -3.28 -0.36 2.49
N ASN A 219 -3.87 -0.84 1.41
CA ASN A 219 -3.41 -0.58 0.04
C ASN A 219 -4.48 0.22 -0.71
N PHE A 220 -4.06 1.14 -1.58
CA PHE A 220 -4.98 1.91 -2.41
C PHE A 220 -4.36 2.28 -3.75
N PHE A 221 -5.23 2.49 -4.73
CA PHE A 221 -4.88 2.83 -6.11
C PHE A 221 -5.77 4.00 -6.54
N ILE A 222 -5.16 4.99 -7.19
CA ILE A 222 -5.82 6.20 -7.68
C ILE A 222 -5.78 6.18 -9.20
N GLY A 223 -6.95 6.35 -9.82
CA GLY A 223 -7.10 6.34 -11.27
C GLY A 223 -7.28 4.96 -11.91
N ASP A 224 -7.46 3.91 -11.09
CA ASP A 224 -7.80 2.54 -11.52
C ASP A 224 -9.29 2.36 -11.84
#